data_AF-Q1QNK1-F1
#
_entry.id   AF-Q1QNK1-F1
#
_cell.length_a   1.000
_cell.length_b   1.000
_cell.length_c   1.000
_cell.angle_alpha   90.00
_cell.angle_beta   90.00
_cell.angle_gamma   90.00
#
_symmetry.space_group_name_H-M   'P 1'
#
loop_
_entity.id
_entity.type
_entity.pdbx_description
1 polymer ?
#
loop_
_entity_poly.entity_id
_entity_poly.type
_entity_poly.pdbx_seq_one_letter_code
_entity_poly.pdbx_strand_id
1 'polypeptide(L)'
;MKTSKFGIDAYARLVDGLAEDLLSKSDDQLAAEICERGDDPAAVSARARAVFEKAVRDHGKRRLAAARTAVEADVKSPRKEIRLDPTEARARLERILRRHPETANKLTLAARKGEGLSDTDALGLLADLEELGIKDEDQP
;
A
#
# COMPACT_ATOMS: atom_id res chain seq x y z
N MET A 1 24.26 24.49 4.17
CA MET A 1 23.22 25.22 4.94
C MET A 1 22.43 24.22 5.76
N LYS A 2 22.68 24.13 7.08
CA LYS A 2 21.88 23.31 7.98
C LYS A 2 20.62 24.10 8.33
N THR A 3 19.49 23.81 7.68
CA THR A 3 18.20 24.32 8.15
C THR A 3 17.98 23.74 9.54
N SER A 4 18.04 24.61 10.55
CA SER A 4 17.96 24.22 11.95
C SER A 4 16.62 23.54 12.22
N LYS A 5 16.64 22.35 12.82
CA LYS A 5 15.47 21.58 13.27
C LYS A 5 14.46 22.45 14.05
N PHE A 6 14.97 23.45 14.78
CA PHE A 6 14.16 24.46 15.49
C PHE A 6 13.21 25.27 14.59
N GLY A 7 13.61 25.59 13.36
CA GLY A 7 12.78 26.39 12.45
C GLY A 7 11.61 25.62 11.86
N ILE A 8 11.78 24.30 11.66
CA ILE A 8 10.72 23.42 11.14
C ILE A 8 9.68 23.18 12.24
N ASP A 9 10.12 22.93 13.47
CA ASP A 9 9.22 22.66 14.60
C ASP A 9 8.39 23.90 14.99
N ALA A 10 8.97 25.10 14.92
CA ALA A 10 8.25 26.35 15.16
C ALA A 10 7.21 26.65 14.08
N TYR A 11 7.54 26.37 12.80
CA TYR A 11 6.60 26.53 11.69
C TYR A 11 5.42 25.55 11.80
N ALA A 12 5.68 24.29 12.15
CA ALA A 12 4.62 23.30 12.36
C ALA A 12 3.63 23.76 13.43
N ARG A 13 4.13 24.23 14.58
CA ARG A 13 3.27 24.74 15.67
C ARG A 13 2.43 25.95 15.25
N LEU A 14 2.99 26.86 14.45
CA LEU A 14 2.23 27.99 13.92
C LEU A 14 1.11 27.52 12.98
N VAL A 15 1.42 26.59 12.08
CA VAL A 15 0.43 26.02 11.16
C VAL A 15 -0.68 25.30 11.92
N ASP A 16 -0.33 24.51 12.93
CA ASP A 16 -1.30 23.81 13.78
C ASP A 16 -2.20 24.80 14.51
N GLY A 17 -1.64 25.86 15.11
CA GLY A 17 -2.43 26.89 15.79
C GLY A 17 -3.36 27.66 14.85
N LEU A 18 -2.93 27.95 13.62
CA LEU A 18 -3.78 28.59 12.62
C LEU A 18 -4.90 27.65 12.15
N ALA A 19 -4.61 26.36 12.01
CA ALA A 19 -5.62 25.37 11.66
C ALA A 19 -6.65 25.19 12.79
N GLU A 20 -6.20 25.16 14.05
CA GLU A 20 -7.08 25.06 15.22
C GLU A 20 -7.99 26.29 15.35
N ASP A 21 -7.45 27.50 15.19
CA ASP A 21 -8.27 28.73 15.19
C ASP A 21 -9.33 28.68 14.07
N LEU A 22 -8.94 28.33 12.85
CA LEU A 22 -9.87 28.22 11.72
C LEU A 22 -10.97 27.18 11.96
N LEU A 23 -10.61 26.01 12.53
CA LEU A 23 -11.55 24.93 12.82
C LEU A 23 -12.45 25.21 14.03
N SER A 24 -12.05 26.13 14.91
CA SER A 24 -12.83 26.52 16.09
C SER A 24 -13.96 27.52 15.77
N LYS A 25 -13.88 28.20 14.62
CA LYS A 25 -14.88 29.18 14.17
C LYS A 25 -16.05 28.50 13.48
N SER A 26 -17.26 29.05 13.67
CA SER A 26 -18.42 28.64 12.89
C SER A 26 -18.37 29.19 11.46
N ASP A 27 -19.12 28.58 10.55
CA ASP A 27 -19.25 29.05 9.17
C ASP A 27 -19.69 30.52 9.08
N ASP A 28 -20.60 30.94 9.97
CA ASP A 28 -21.08 32.33 10.04
C ASP A 28 -19.98 33.31 10.48
N GLN A 29 -19.16 32.91 11.46
CA GLN A 29 -18.02 33.71 11.92
C GLN A 29 -16.97 33.86 10.81
N LEU A 30 -16.66 32.77 10.11
CA LEU A 30 -15.74 32.79 8.97
C LEU A 30 -16.27 33.66 7.83
N ALA A 31 -17.57 33.56 7.51
CA ALA A 31 -18.19 34.39 6.49
C ALA A 31 -18.15 35.88 6.86
N ALA A 32 -18.42 36.22 8.14
CA ALA A 32 -18.34 37.58 8.64
C ALA A 32 -16.92 38.15 8.52
N GLU A 33 -15.89 37.41 8.96
CA GLU A 33 -14.49 37.83 8.86
C GLU A 33 -14.04 38.02 7.39
N ILE A 34 -14.50 37.17 6.48
CA ILE A 34 -14.23 37.30 5.05
C ILE A 34 -14.88 38.57 4.49
N CYS A 35 -16.15 38.82 4.83
CA CYS A 35 -16.89 40.01 4.40
C CYS A 35 -16.28 41.31 4.98
N GLU A 36 -15.85 41.32 6.24
CA GLU A 36 -15.19 42.47 6.88
C GLU A 36 -13.89 42.86 6.17
N ARG A 37 -13.21 41.89 5.56
CA ARG A 37 -12.02 42.11 4.73
C ARG A 37 -12.33 42.56 3.30
N GLY A 38 -13.62 42.69 2.94
CA GLY A 38 -14.08 43.05 1.60
C GLY A 38 -14.00 41.93 0.58
N ASP A 39 -13.79 40.69 1.02
CA ASP A 39 -13.74 39.50 0.17
C ASP A 39 -15.14 38.86 0.05
N ASP A 40 -15.37 38.11 -1.03
CA ASP A 40 -16.56 37.26 -1.19
C ASP A 40 -16.32 35.86 -0.57
N PRO A 41 -17.11 35.42 0.42
CA PRO A 41 -17.03 34.09 1.01
C PRO A 41 -17.10 32.95 -0.02
N ALA A 42 -17.94 33.08 -1.05
CA ALA A 42 -18.07 32.04 -2.07
C ALA A 42 -16.78 31.92 -2.89
N ALA A 43 -16.19 33.05 -3.32
CA ALA A 43 -14.92 33.07 -4.03
C ALA A 43 -13.75 32.53 -3.18
N VAL A 44 -13.67 32.88 -1.90
CA VAL A 44 -12.65 32.36 -0.96
C VAL A 44 -12.78 30.84 -0.83
N SER A 45 -14.00 30.34 -0.58
CA SER A 45 -14.28 28.91 -0.46
C SER A 45 -13.91 28.14 -1.73
N ALA A 46 -14.25 28.67 -2.91
CA ALA A 46 -13.89 28.07 -4.19
C ALA A 46 -12.36 27.96 -4.38
N ARG A 47 -11.60 28.99 -3.99
CA ARG A 47 -10.13 28.94 -4.04
C ARG A 47 -9.57 27.90 -3.07
N ALA A 48 -10.08 27.83 -1.85
CA ALA A 48 -9.66 26.84 -0.87
C ALA A 48 -9.90 25.41 -1.39
N ARG A 49 -11.10 25.14 -1.93
CA ARG A 49 -11.42 23.84 -2.55
C ARG A 49 -10.46 23.48 -3.68
N ALA A 50 -10.16 24.41 -4.58
CA ALA A 50 -9.22 24.17 -5.67
C ALA A 50 -7.81 23.78 -5.19
N VAL A 51 -7.34 24.39 -4.09
CA VAL A 51 -6.05 24.04 -3.46
C VAL A 51 -6.09 22.61 -2.90
N PHE A 52 -7.14 22.25 -2.16
CA PHE A 52 -7.28 20.90 -1.61
C PHE A 52 -7.38 19.84 -2.71
N GLU A 53 -8.18 20.08 -3.74
CA GLU A 53 -8.29 19.16 -4.87
C GLU A 53 -6.94 18.94 -5.57
N LYS A 54 -6.17 20.01 -5.77
CA LYS A 54 -4.82 19.91 -6.31
C LYS A 54 -3.93 19.07 -5.41
N ALA A 55 -3.96 19.30 -4.10
CA ALA A 55 -3.16 18.54 -3.14
C ALA A 55 -3.52 17.04 -3.15
N VAL A 56 -4.81 16.71 -3.20
CA VAL A 56 -5.30 15.32 -3.31
C VAL A 56 -4.81 14.67 -4.61
N ARG A 57 -4.93 15.36 -5.75
CA ARG A 57 -4.42 14.86 -7.04
C ARG A 57 -2.91 14.63 -7.01
N ASP A 58 -2.15 15.58 -6.47
CA ASP A 58 -0.70 15.49 -6.39
C ASP A 58 -0.26 14.35 -5.46
N HIS A 59 -0.93 14.16 -4.32
CA HIS A 59 -0.70 13.03 -3.42
C HIS A 59 -1.01 11.69 -4.10
N GLY A 60 -2.15 11.59 -4.79
CA GLY A 60 -2.53 10.38 -5.54
C GLY A 60 -1.51 10.00 -6.60
N LYS A 61 -0.98 10.98 -7.35
CA LYS A 61 0.09 10.76 -8.34
C LYS A 61 1.37 10.21 -7.69
N ARG A 62 1.81 10.78 -6.56
CA ARG A 62 3.00 10.30 -5.84
C ARG A 62 2.80 8.87 -5.34
N ARG A 63 1.63 8.58 -4.77
CA ARG A 63 1.30 7.24 -4.27
C ARG A 63 1.28 6.20 -5.40
N LEU A 64 0.71 6.56 -6.55
CA LEU A 64 0.73 5.71 -7.74
C LEU A 64 2.16 5.47 -8.27
N ALA A 65 2.99 6.52 -8.32
CA ALA A 65 4.38 6.40 -8.74
C ALA A 65 5.16 5.47 -7.80
N ALA A 66 5.00 5.64 -6.49
CA ALA A 66 5.63 4.76 -5.49
C ALA A 66 5.18 3.30 -5.64
N ALA A 67 3.89 3.06 -5.86
CA ALA A 67 3.35 1.72 -6.10
C ALA A 67 3.92 1.08 -7.37
N ARG A 68 4.04 1.85 -8.46
CA ARG A 68 4.67 1.37 -9.71
C ARG A 68 6.12 0.97 -9.48
N THR A 69 6.89 1.81 -8.78
CA THR A 69 8.28 1.50 -8.42
C THR A 69 8.38 0.23 -7.57
N ALA A 70 7.46 0.04 -6.61
CA ALA A 70 7.44 -1.18 -5.80
C ALA A 70 7.16 -2.44 -6.62
N VAL A 71 6.20 -2.39 -7.55
CA VAL A 71 5.89 -3.51 -8.45
C VAL A 71 7.07 -3.80 -9.40
N GLU A 72 7.69 -2.77 -9.96
CA GLU A 72 8.88 -2.95 -10.81
C GLU A 72 10.06 -3.54 -10.04
N ALA A 73 10.22 -3.18 -8.76
CA ALA A 73 11.23 -3.76 -7.89
C ALA A 73 10.93 -5.23 -7.58
N ASP A 74 9.66 -5.58 -7.35
CA ASP A 74 9.21 -6.96 -7.13
C ASP A 74 9.49 -7.86 -8.35
N VAL A 75 9.14 -7.39 -9.55
CA VAL A 75 9.41 -8.13 -10.81
C VAL A 75 10.91 -8.34 -11.05
N LYS A 76 11.75 -7.37 -10.66
CA LYS A 76 13.21 -7.44 -10.80
C LYS A 76 13.88 -8.20 -9.66
N SER A 77 13.19 -8.42 -8.56
CA SER A 77 13.71 -9.23 -7.47
C SER A 77 13.79 -10.67 -7.97
N PRO A 78 14.97 -11.32 -7.91
CA PRO A 78 15.05 -12.73 -8.25
C PRO A 78 14.17 -13.49 -7.27
N ARG A 79 12.98 -13.91 -7.73
CA ARG A 79 12.24 -14.96 -7.04
C ARG A 79 13.23 -16.10 -6.87
N LYS A 80 13.32 -16.63 -5.65
CA LYS A 80 14.18 -17.76 -5.37
C LYS A 80 13.69 -18.89 -6.25
N GLU A 81 14.32 -19.05 -7.41
CA GLU A 81 13.92 -20.02 -8.41
C GLU A 81 14.27 -21.36 -7.78
N ILE A 82 13.26 -22.00 -7.18
CA ILE A 82 13.39 -23.36 -6.69
C ILE A 82 13.62 -24.18 -7.95
N ARG A 83 14.88 -24.52 -8.24
CA ARG A 83 15.23 -25.52 -9.25
C ARG A 83 14.86 -26.89 -8.70
N LEU A 84 13.58 -27.14 -8.57
CA LEU A 84 13.03 -28.47 -8.37
C LEU A 84 12.64 -29.02 -9.73
N ASP A 85 12.89 -30.31 -9.94
CA ASP A 85 12.24 -31.04 -11.03
C ASP A 85 10.72 -30.88 -10.92
N PRO A 86 9.97 -30.61 -12.01
CA PRO A 86 8.52 -30.42 -11.92
C PRO A 86 7.76 -31.56 -11.24
N THR A 87 8.27 -32.80 -11.34
CA THR A 87 7.71 -33.96 -10.66
C THR A 87 7.92 -33.86 -9.15
N GLU A 88 9.12 -33.50 -8.73
CA GLU A 88 9.49 -33.28 -7.34
C GLU A 88 8.71 -32.10 -6.74
N ALA A 89 8.52 -31.03 -7.51
CA ALA A 89 7.73 -29.86 -7.12
C ALA A 89 6.29 -30.24 -6.81
N ARG A 90 5.65 -31.02 -7.70
CA ARG A 90 4.29 -31.52 -7.48
C ARG A 90 4.20 -32.42 -6.25
N ALA A 91 5.14 -33.35 -6.10
CA ALA A 91 5.16 -34.26 -4.95
C ALA A 91 5.35 -33.51 -3.62
N ARG A 92 6.19 -32.47 -3.61
CA ARG A 92 6.42 -31.62 -2.44
C ARG A 92 5.19 -30.79 -2.11
N LEU A 93 4.56 -30.21 -3.11
CA LEU A 93 3.31 -29.45 -2.95
C LEU A 93 2.21 -30.35 -2.37
N GLU A 94 2.02 -31.54 -2.91
CA GLU A 94 1.04 -32.52 -2.40
C GLU A 94 1.30 -32.88 -0.93
N ARG A 95 2.58 -33.06 -0.56
CA ARG A 95 2.98 -33.35 0.82
C ARG A 95 2.65 -32.21 1.77
N ILE A 96 2.94 -30.97 1.39
CA ILE A 96 2.61 -29.77 2.17
C ILE A 96 1.09 -29.66 2.33
N LEU A 97 0.32 -29.82 1.25
CA LEU A 97 -1.15 -29.76 1.29
C LEU A 97 -1.77 -30.87 2.16
N ARG A 98 -1.16 -32.05 2.21
CA ARG A 98 -1.60 -33.14 3.08
C ARG A 98 -1.27 -32.89 4.56
N ARG A 99 -0.14 -32.26 4.85
CA ARG A 99 0.30 -31.92 6.22
C ARG A 99 -0.42 -30.68 6.77
N HIS A 100 -0.82 -29.76 5.89
CA HIS A 100 -1.48 -28.49 6.21
C HIS A 100 -2.88 -28.40 5.58
N PRO A 101 -3.87 -29.16 6.08
CA PRO A 101 -5.23 -29.17 5.53
C PRO A 101 -5.92 -27.79 5.58
N GLU A 102 -5.56 -26.95 6.54
CA GLU A 102 -5.99 -25.55 6.66
C GLU A 102 -5.55 -24.69 5.48
N THR A 103 -4.36 -24.98 4.92
CA THR A 103 -3.82 -24.30 3.74
C THR A 103 -4.47 -24.84 2.48
N ALA A 104 -4.68 -26.16 2.40
CA ALA A 104 -5.38 -26.80 1.29
C ALA A 104 -6.82 -26.32 1.13
N ASN A 105 -7.49 -25.96 2.22
CA ASN A 105 -8.86 -25.43 2.20
C ASN A 105 -8.95 -23.95 1.76
N LYS A 106 -7.82 -23.23 1.71
CA LYS A 106 -7.74 -21.84 1.22
C LYS A 106 -7.40 -21.75 -0.27
N LEU A 107 -7.04 -22.86 -0.90
CA LEU A 107 -6.76 -22.93 -2.33
C LEU A 107 -8.01 -23.29 -3.13
N THR A 108 -8.01 -22.94 -4.42
CA THR A 108 -9.08 -23.34 -5.33
C THR A 108 -9.10 -24.87 -5.49
N LEU A 109 -10.28 -25.47 -5.70
CA LEU A 109 -10.45 -26.93 -5.79
C LEU A 109 -9.54 -27.57 -6.86
N ALA A 110 -9.29 -26.86 -7.97
CA ALA A 110 -8.38 -27.27 -9.03
C ALA A 110 -6.91 -27.28 -8.56
N ALA A 111 -6.46 -26.22 -7.89
CA ALA A 111 -5.11 -26.14 -7.32
C ALA A 111 -4.89 -27.21 -6.23
N ARG A 112 -5.93 -27.55 -5.46
CA ARG A 112 -5.89 -28.59 -4.43
C ARG A 112 -5.65 -30.00 -5.00
N LYS A 113 -6.15 -30.29 -6.20
CA LYS A 113 -5.98 -31.61 -6.86
C LYS A 113 -4.74 -31.69 -7.75
N GLY A 114 -4.00 -30.60 -7.91
CA GLY A 114 -2.93 -30.54 -8.92
C GLY A 114 -3.45 -30.56 -10.36
N GLU A 115 -4.77 -30.56 -10.57
CA GLU A 115 -5.40 -30.64 -11.89
C GLU A 115 -5.37 -29.26 -12.56
N GLY A 116 -4.69 -29.17 -13.71
CA GLY A 116 -4.60 -27.93 -14.50
C GLY A 116 -3.53 -26.94 -14.06
N LEU A 117 -2.68 -27.28 -13.07
CA LEU A 117 -1.50 -26.48 -12.73
C LEU A 117 -0.36 -26.78 -13.70
N SER A 118 0.14 -25.75 -14.39
CA SER A 118 1.39 -25.87 -15.14
C SER A 118 2.57 -26.10 -14.20
N ASP A 119 3.69 -26.60 -14.73
CA ASP A 119 4.91 -26.80 -13.94
C ASP A 119 5.37 -25.50 -13.28
N THR A 120 5.25 -24.39 -14.01
CA THR A 120 5.55 -23.03 -13.52
C THR A 120 4.63 -22.61 -12.39
N ASP A 121 3.33 -22.93 -12.48
CA ASP A 121 2.37 -22.59 -11.42
C ASP A 121 2.63 -23.40 -10.14
N ALA A 122 3.00 -24.67 -10.27
CA ALA A 122 3.34 -25.53 -9.13
C ALA A 122 4.59 -25.03 -8.39
N LEU A 123 5.61 -24.59 -9.13
CA LEU A 123 6.83 -23.98 -8.57
C LEU A 123 6.55 -22.63 -7.91
N GLY A 124 5.73 -21.78 -8.55
CA GLY A 124 5.31 -20.50 -7.99
C GLY A 124 4.56 -20.67 -6.68
N LEU A 125 3.60 -21.60 -6.64
CA LEU A 125 2.82 -21.89 -5.44
C LEU A 125 3.69 -22.41 -4.29
N LEU A 126 4.71 -23.23 -4.58
CA LEU A 126 5.68 -23.67 -3.58
C LEU A 126 6.50 -22.50 -3.02
N ALA A 127 6.93 -21.57 -3.86
CA ALA A 127 7.69 -20.39 -3.42
C ALA A 127 6.82 -19.50 -2.51
N ASP A 128 5.56 -19.27 -2.88
CA ASP A 128 4.60 -18.51 -2.08
C ASP A 128 4.34 -19.17 -0.72
N LEU A 129 4.22 -20.50 -0.68
CA LEU A 129 4.05 -21.26 0.57
C LEU A 129 5.30 -21.17 1.46
N GLU A 130 6.51 -21.26 0.90
CA GLU A 130 7.76 -21.06 1.65
C GLU A 130 7.87 -19.64 2.22
N GLU A 131 7.42 -18.61 1.49
CA GLU A 131 7.38 -17.22 1.95
C GLU A 131 6.40 -17.04 3.12
N LEU A 132 5.27 -17.76 3.10
CA LEU A 132 4.31 -17.82 4.21
C LEU A 132 4.81 -18.65 5.41
N GLY A 133 6.04 -19.18 5.34
CA GLY A 133 6.65 -20.00 6.40
C GLY A 133 6.15 -21.44 6.44
N ILE A 134 5.36 -21.87 5.44
CA ILE A 134 4.84 -23.23 5.32
C ILE A 134 5.85 -24.03 4.51
N LYS A 135 6.70 -24.78 5.21
CA LYS A 135 7.81 -25.53 4.61
C LYS A 135 7.60 -27.02 4.76
N ASP A 136 8.15 -27.77 3.81
CA ASP A 136 8.36 -29.20 4.01
C ASP A 136 9.59 -29.39 4.90
N GLU A 137 9.39 -29.87 6.14
CA GLU A 137 10.46 -30.05 7.15
C GLU A 137 11.45 -31.18 6.81
N ASP A 138 11.19 -32.00 5.78
CA ASP A 138 12.10 -33.05 5.30
C ASP A 138 13.22 -32.52 4.36
N GLN A 139 13.58 -31.23 4.49
CA GLN A 139 14.80 -30.70 3.89
C GLN A 139 16.02 -31.18 4.70
N PRO A 140 17.07 -31.75 4.07
CA PRO A 140 18.38 -31.80 4.71
C PRO A 140 18.95 -30.39 4.95
#